data_AF-A0A7Y4VQ05-F1
#
_entry.id   AF-A0A7Y4VQ05-F1
#
_cell.length_a   1.000
_cell.length_b   1.000
_cell.length_c   1.000
_cell.angle_alpha   90.00
_cell.angle_beta   90.00
_cell.angle_gamma   90.00
#
_symmetry.space_group_name_H-M   'P 1'
#
loop_
_entity.id
_entity.type
_entity.pdbx_description
1 polymer ?
#
loop_
_entity_poly.entity_id
_entity_poly.type
_entity_poly.pdbx_seq_one_letter_code
_entity_poly.pdbx_strand_id
1 'polypeptide(L)'
;MDRASNSIPIREHAPATALCLVFAAVPIIVPLVQLPADRPARFGWQMYSGIKIIPQFEVIGADGGMRPITLTDFVANVRADLRYDDVLPKHLCRVLDDAAAVRARDPMTRRETVIECPR
;
A
#
# COMPACT_ATOMS: atom_id res chain seq x y z
N MET A 1 32.12 -39.19 -47.90
CA MET A 1 31.13 -38.25 -47.32
C MET A 1 31.16 -38.49 -45.81
N ASP A 2 32.18 -37.96 -45.14
CA ASP A 2 32.39 -38.15 -43.72
C ASP A 2 32.05 -36.86 -42.97
N ARG A 3 30.99 -36.92 -42.17
CA ARG A 3 30.55 -35.84 -41.31
C ARG A 3 31.34 -35.94 -40.01
N ALA A 4 32.40 -35.13 -39.88
CA ALA A 4 33.15 -35.00 -38.64
C ALA A 4 32.19 -34.60 -37.50
N SER A 5 32.07 -35.49 -36.52
CA SER A 5 31.37 -35.27 -35.27
C SER A 5 32.20 -34.33 -34.40
N ASN A 6 31.88 -33.03 -34.42
CA ASN A 6 32.46 -32.05 -33.49
C ASN A 6 31.85 -32.26 -32.10
N SER A 7 32.50 -33.09 -31.27
CA SER A 7 32.26 -33.13 -29.84
C SER A 7 32.90 -31.90 -29.19
N ILE A 8 32.08 -30.92 -28.82
CA ILE A 8 32.53 -29.75 -28.05
C ILE A 8 32.98 -30.24 -26.66
N PRO A 9 34.23 -30.01 -26.24
CA PRO A 9 34.69 -30.42 -24.91
C PRO A 9 34.04 -29.53 -23.83
N ILE A 10 33.02 -30.06 -23.14
CA ILE A 10 32.21 -29.36 -22.13
C ILE A 10 33.04 -28.94 -20.88
N ARG A 11 34.28 -29.43 -20.74
CA ARG A 11 35.03 -29.41 -19.48
C ARG A 11 35.72 -28.08 -19.16
N GLU A 12 35.96 -27.20 -20.14
CA GLU A 12 36.75 -25.97 -19.94
C GLU A 12 35.91 -24.71 -19.63
N HIS A 13 34.59 -24.80 -19.74
CA HIS A 13 33.69 -23.66 -19.52
C HIS A 13 32.89 -23.75 -18.22
N ALA A 14 33.20 -24.70 -17.35
CA ALA A 14 32.55 -24.88 -16.05
C ALA A 14 32.35 -23.57 -15.26
N PRO A 15 33.35 -22.65 -15.12
CA PRO A 15 33.13 -21.40 -14.39
C PRO A 15 32.20 -20.42 -15.13
N ALA A 16 32.29 -20.35 -16.46
CA ALA A 16 31.44 -19.48 -17.27
C ALA A 16 29.97 -19.95 -17.27
N THR A 17 29.75 -21.26 -17.42
CA THR A 17 28.42 -21.87 -17.33
C THR A 17 27.80 -21.66 -15.96
N ALA A 18 28.57 -21.85 -14.87
CA ALA A 18 28.09 -21.60 -13.51
C ALA A 18 27.68 -20.14 -13.32
N LEU A 19 28.49 -19.18 -13.81
CA LEU A 19 28.18 -17.76 -13.73
C LEU A 19 26.89 -17.41 -14.50
N CYS A 20 26.72 -17.94 -15.72
CA CYS A 20 25.50 -17.73 -16.51
C CYS A 20 24.26 -18.28 -15.81
N LEU A 21 24.36 -19.46 -15.20
CA LEU A 21 23.25 -20.07 -14.45
C LEU A 21 22.88 -19.23 -13.23
N VAL A 22 23.86 -18.75 -12.47
CA VAL A 22 23.62 -17.85 -11.32
C VAL A 22 22.96 -16.56 -11.79
N PHE A 23 23.50 -15.93 -12.83
CA PHE A 23 22.96 -14.68 -13.36
C PHE A 23 21.51 -14.82 -13.84
N ALA A 24 21.18 -15.92 -14.51
CA ALA A 24 19.80 -16.21 -14.94
C ALA A 24 18.87 -16.57 -13.76
N ALA A 25 19.39 -17.21 -12.72
CA ALA A 25 18.60 -17.65 -11.56
C ALA A 25 18.29 -16.51 -10.57
N VAL A 26 19.20 -15.56 -10.37
CA VAL A 26 19.03 -14.42 -9.46
C VAL A 26 17.71 -13.64 -9.68
N PRO A 27 17.34 -13.21 -10.90
CA PRO A 27 16.10 -12.46 -11.11
C PRO A 27 14.82 -13.29 -10.88
N ILE A 28 14.92 -14.61 -10.80
CA ILE A 28 13.79 -15.52 -10.53
C ILE A 28 13.70 -15.80 -9.02
N ILE A 29 14.83 -16.12 -8.39
CA ILE A 29 14.91 -16.51 -6.98
C ILE A 29 14.62 -15.32 -6.07
N VAL A 30 15.15 -14.14 -6.37
CA VAL A 30 14.98 -12.95 -5.50
C VAL A 30 13.50 -12.59 -5.30
N PRO A 31 12.67 -12.49 -6.35
CA PRO A 31 11.23 -12.29 -6.18
C PRO A 31 10.52 -13.44 -5.47
N LEU A 32 10.87 -14.70 -5.78
CA LEU A 32 10.27 -15.89 -5.16
C LEU A 32 10.46 -15.90 -3.63
N VAL A 33 11.65 -15.54 -3.15
CA VAL A 33 11.95 -15.46 -1.71
C VAL A 33 11.22 -14.28 -1.04
N GLN A 34 10.90 -13.23 -1.78
CA GLN A 34 10.15 -12.08 -1.27
C GLN A 34 8.62 -12.25 -1.35
N LEU A 35 8.10 -13.29 -2.01
CA LEU A 35 6.66 -13.57 -2.07
C LEU A 35 5.97 -13.68 -0.69
N PRO A 36 6.54 -14.38 0.31
CA PRO A 36 5.90 -14.53 1.63
C PRO A 36 6.18 -13.38 2.60
N ALA A 37 7.03 -12.41 2.24
CA ALA A 37 7.33 -11.28 3.11
C ALA A 37 6.19 -10.26 3.12
N ASP A 38 5.92 -9.65 4.29
CA ASP A 38 4.99 -8.52 4.40
C ASP A 38 5.48 -7.37 3.51
N ARG A 39 4.80 -7.14 2.39
CA ARG A 39 5.23 -6.18 1.36
C ARG A 39 5.03 -4.73 1.85
N PRO A 40 6.08 -3.92 2.06
CA PRO A 40 5.92 -2.56 2.56
C PRO A 40 5.53 -1.56 1.46
N ALA A 41 5.80 -1.84 0.18
CA ALA A 41 5.50 -0.90 -0.91
C ALA A 41 5.34 -1.58 -2.27
N ARG A 42 4.30 -1.13 -2.99
CA ARG A 42 3.79 -1.60 -4.29
C ARG A 42 4.64 -1.09 -5.46
N PHE A 43 5.94 -1.33 -5.50
CA PHE A 43 6.78 -0.81 -6.60
C PHE A 43 6.60 -1.59 -7.90
N GLY A 44 5.77 -1.00 -8.77
CA GLY A 44 5.56 -1.31 -10.18
C GLY A 44 4.60 -0.27 -10.74
N TRP A 45 4.47 -0.14 -12.05
CA TRP A 45 3.50 0.76 -12.69
C TRP A 45 2.03 0.54 -12.24
N GLN A 46 1.77 -0.55 -11.51
CA GLN A 46 0.51 -0.84 -10.79
C GLN A 46 0.32 -0.07 -9.46
N MET A 47 1.28 0.73 -8.99
CA MET A 47 1.14 1.54 -7.78
C MET A 47 0.06 2.62 -7.93
N TYR A 48 -0.15 3.11 -9.16
CA TYR A 48 -1.15 4.14 -9.47
C TYR A 48 -2.58 3.61 -9.58
N SER A 49 -2.80 2.30 -9.67
CA SER A 49 -4.13 1.70 -9.85
C SER A 49 -4.77 1.21 -8.55
N GLY A 50 -4.15 1.47 -7.40
CA GLY A 50 -4.78 1.18 -6.12
C GLY A 50 -5.93 2.16 -5.87
N ILE A 51 -7.15 1.77 -6.22
CA ILE A 51 -8.37 2.49 -5.84
C ILE A 51 -8.43 2.53 -4.31
N LYS A 52 -8.02 3.65 -3.72
CA LYS A 52 -8.28 3.94 -2.31
C LYS A 52 -9.67 4.51 -2.22
N ILE A 53 -10.59 3.75 -1.63
CA ILE A 53 -11.90 4.30 -1.28
C ILE A 53 -11.70 5.20 -0.06
N ILE A 54 -12.25 6.39 -0.18
CA ILE A 54 -12.13 7.41 0.85
C ILE A 54 -13.01 7.01 2.05
N PRO A 55 -12.49 7.04 3.29
CA PRO A 55 -13.28 6.71 4.47
C PRO A 55 -14.47 7.67 4.65
N GLN A 56 -15.53 7.17 5.26
CA GLN A 56 -16.63 7.99 5.74
C GLN A 56 -16.31 8.49 7.15
N PHE A 57 -16.59 9.76 7.42
CA PHE A 57 -16.29 10.38 8.71
C PHE A 57 -17.57 10.85 9.40
N GLU A 58 -17.61 10.64 10.71
CA GLU A 58 -18.69 11.10 11.58
C GLU A 58 -18.06 11.72 12.83
N VAL A 59 -18.58 12.87 13.25
CA VAL A 59 -18.18 13.50 14.51
C VAL A 59 -19.18 13.11 15.58
N ILE A 60 -18.67 12.70 16.72
CA ILE A 60 -19.43 12.42 17.94
C ILE A 60 -19.26 13.65 18.82
N GLY A 61 -20.34 14.39 19.03
CA GLY A 61 -20.40 15.55 19.89
C GLY A 61 -20.24 15.20 21.37
N ALA A 62 -19.94 16.19 22.20
CA ALA A 62 -19.88 16.03 23.66
C ALA A 62 -21.23 15.64 24.29
N ASP A 63 -22.33 15.92 23.60
CA ASP A 63 -23.69 15.51 23.94
C ASP A 63 -24.02 14.07 23.51
N GLY A 64 -23.09 13.40 22.82
CA GLY A 64 -23.29 12.08 22.23
C GLY A 64 -23.99 12.10 20.86
N GLY A 65 -24.31 13.28 20.33
CA GLY A 65 -24.88 13.43 19.00
C GLY A 65 -23.90 13.01 17.91
N MET A 66 -24.37 12.34 16.87
CA MET A 66 -23.54 11.94 15.73
C MET A 66 -23.88 12.78 14.51
N ARG A 67 -22.87 13.39 13.90
CA ARG A 67 -23.01 14.23 12.70
C ARG A 67 -22.10 13.72 11.58
N PRO A 68 -22.63 13.40 10.39
CA PRO A 68 -21.79 13.00 9.26
C PRO A 68 -20.97 14.19 8.77
N ILE A 69 -19.74 13.92 8.32
CA ILE A 69 -18.82 14.92 7.76
C ILE A 69 -18.68 14.69 6.26
N THR A 70 -18.94 15.74 5.48
CA THR A 70 -18.64 15.77 4.06
C THR A 70 -17.24 16.32 3.85
N LEU A 71 -16.35 15.52 3.25
CA LEU A 71 -14.95 15.92 3.05
C LEU A 71 -14.76 17.22 2.27
N THR A 72 -15.64 17.48 1.29
CA THR A 72 -15.59 18.69 0.46
C THR A 72 -15.75 19.98 1.26
N ASP A 73 -16.28 19.91 2.48
CA ASP A 73 -16.41 21.07 3.36
C ASP A 73 -15.06 21.46 3.99
N PHE A 74 -14.10 20.53 4.00
CA PHE A 74 -12.79 20.69 4.66
C PHE A 74 -11.62 20.65 3.68
N VAL A 75 -11.79 20.06 2.49
CA VAL A 75 -10.75 20.00 1.46
C VAL A 75 -11.30 20.47 0.12
N ALA A 76 -10.56 21.37 -0.54
CA ALA A 76 -10.95 21.92 -1.83
C ALA A 76 -11.05 20.86 -2.94
N ASN A 77 -10.19 19.83 -2.89
CA ASN A 77 -10.18 18.73 -3.84
C ASN A 77 -9.91 17.41 -3.11
N VAL A 78 -10.82 16.44 -3.25
CA VAL A 78 -10.67 15.13 -2.65
C VAL A 78 -9.74 14.27 -3.52
N ARG A 79 -8.70 13.73 -2.89
CA ARG A 79 -7.58 13.04 -3.52
C ARG A 79 -7.41 11.65 -2.90
N ALA A 80 -7.65 10.61 -3.69
CA ALA A 80 -7.59 9.23 -3.20
C ALA A 80 -6.19 8.82 -2.68
N ASP A 81 -5.12 9.50 -3.11
CA ASP A 81 -3.76 9.19 -2.66
C ASP A 81 -3.47 9.65 -1.22
N LEU A 82 -4.25 10.61 -0.69
CA LEU A 82 -4.08 11.15 0.66
C LEU A 82 -4.64 10.22 1.74
N ARG A 83 -3.96 10.23 2.90
CA ARG A 83 -4.38 9.50 4.10
C ARG A 83 -5.26 10.38 5.00
N TYR A 84 -6.53 10.50 4.62
CA TYR A 84 -7.50 11.31 5.37
C TYR A 84 -7.75 10.77 6.78
N ASP A 85 -7.69 9.46 6.97
CA ASP A 85 -7.81 8.76 8.24
C ASP A 85 -6.81 9.24 9.30
N ASP A 86 -5.61 9.64 8.89
CA ASP A 86 -4.58 10.13 9.82
C ASP A 86 -4.70 11.62 10.16
N VAL A 87 -5.09 12.42 9.17
CA VAL A 87 -4.95 13.88 9.22
C VAL A 87 -6.26 14.56 9.57
N LEU A 88 -7.37 14.11 8.98
CA LEU A 88 -8.67 14.76 9.11
C LEU A 88 -9.23 14.69 10.54
N PRO A 89 -9.20 13.54 11.26
CA PRO A 89 -9.69 13.49 12.63
C PRO A 89 -9.01 14.50 13.57
N LYS A 90 -7.68 14.63 13.45
CA LYS A 90 -6.90 15.60 14.24
C LYS A 90 -7.20 17.05 13.87
N HIS A 91 -7.63 17.31 12.64
CA HIS A 91 -8.06 18.64 12.22
C HIS A 91 -9.47 18.94 12.71
N LEU A 92 -10.40 17.99 12.58
CA LEU A 92 -11.77 18.10 13.08
C LEU A 92 -11.80 18.34 14.59
N CYS A 93 -11.02 17.60 15.38
CA CYS A 93 -10.91 17.84 16.83
C CYS A 93 -10.34 19.22 17.19
N ARG A 94 -9.66 19.92 16.27
CA ARG A 94 -9.12 21.27 16.51
C ARG A 94 -10.05 22.39 16.06
N VAL A 95 -10.95 22.11 15.12
CA VAL A 95 -11.85 23.11 14.51
C VAL A 95 -13.25 23.03 15.10
N LEU A 96 -13.66 21.85 15.57
CA LEU A 96 -14.97 21.63 16.16
C LEU A 96 -14.83 21.55 17.67
N ASP A 97 -15.13 22.65 18.36
CA ASP A 97 -15.04 22.75 19.82
C ASP A 97 -16.00 21.79 20.54
N ASP A 98 -17.06 21.34 19.88
CA ASP A 98 -18.05 20.41 20.42
C ASP A 98 -17.72 18.94 20.16
N ALA A 99 -16.64 18.63 19.42
CA ALA A 99 -16.27 17.26 19.09
C ALA A 99 -15.63 16.54 20.29
N ALA A 100 -16.26 15.44 20.74
CA ALA A 100 -15.67 14.54 21.73
C ALA A 100 -14.86 13.41 21.08
N ALA A 101 -15.29 12.94 19.91
CA ALA A 101 -14.55 11.95 19.13
C ALA A 101 -14.88 12.06 17.65
N VAL A 102 -14.01 11.50 16.80
CA VAL A 102 -14.22 11.35 15.36
C VAL A 102 -14.15 9.88 15.00
N ARG A 103 -15.20 9.38 14.36
CA ARG A 103 -15.27 8.02 13.82
C ARG A 103 -14.98 8.04 12.33
N ALA A 104 -14.00 7.24 11.91
CA ALA A 104 -13.69 6.98 10.52
C ALA A 104 -14.05 5.52 10.18
N ARG A 105 -14.85 5.33 9.13
CA ARG A 105 -15.28 4.01 8.63
C ARG A 105 -14.72 3.79 7.23
N ASP A 106 -13.93 2.74 7.06
CA ASP A 106 -13.50 2.27 5.75
C ASP A 106 -14.63 1.44 5.12
N PRO A 107 -15.22 1.87 3.99
CA PRO A 107 -16.34 1.15 3.37
C PRO A 107 -15.92 -0.20 2.76
N MET A 108 -14.65 -0.41 2.40
CA MET A 108 -14.19 -1.69 1.83
C MET A 108 -13.95 -2.73 2.91
N THR A 109 -13.18 -2.37 3.95
CA THR A 109 -12.81 -3.32 5.01
C THR A 109 -13.84 -3.37 6.13
N ARG A 110 -14.79 -2.41 6.16
CA ARG A 110 -15.68 -2.13 7.29
C ARG A 110 -14.94 -1.89 8.61
N ARG A 111 -13.65 -1.57 8.54
CA ARG A 111 -12.87 -1.21 9.70
C ARG A 111 -13.32 0.15 10.19
N GLU A 112 -13.60 0.23 11.47
CA GLU A 112 -13.90 1.49 12.15
C GLU A 112 -12.71 1.87 13.01
N THR A 113 -12.40 3.17 13.00
CA THR A 113 -11.40 3.76 13.91
C THR A 113 -12.06 4.95 14.57
N VAL A 114 -12.04 4.98 15.90
CA VAL A 114 -12.55 6.10 16.69
C VAL A 114 -11.36 6.79 17.33
N ILE A 115 -11.26 8.10 17.14
CA ILE A 115 -10.20 8.93 17.70
C ILE A 115 -10.87 9.91 18.65
N GLU A 116 -10.51 9.83 19.92
CA GLU A 116 -10.97 10.76 20.94
C GLU A 116 -10.29 12.12 20.76
N CYS A 117 -11.05 13.19 20.90
CA CYS A 117 -10.53 14.55 20.85
C CYS A 117 -10.00 14.94 22.24
N PRO A 118 -8.73 15.36 22.35
CA PRO A 118 -8.21 15.88 23.62
C PRO A 118 -8.95 17.17 23.94
N ARG A 119 -9.55 17.23 25.14
CA ARG A 119 -10.14 18.45 25.69
C ARG A 119 -9.07 19.34 26.31
#